data_AF-A0A6M8HY55-F1
#
_entry.id   AF-A0A6M8HY55-F1
#
_cell.length_a   1.000
_cell.length_b   1.000
_cell.length_c   1.000
_cell.angle_alpha   90.00
_cell.angle_beta   90.00
_cell.angle_gamma   90.00
#
_symmetry.space_group_name_H-M   'P 1'
#
loop_
_entity.id
_entity.type
_entity.pdbx_description
1 polymer ?
#
loop_
_entity_poly.entity_id
_entity_poly.type
_entity_poly.pdbx_seq_one_letter_code
_entity_poly.pdbx_strand_id
1 'polypeptide(L)'
;MTLTREVLLDLVVLLDLPRPHDATLRRAGGSQAWLAQDYSVLLAGWMGNWPTLCIAEQIGRSRGSIWAKTRRMGLPRRERRSLVWPILIPAMAQDWPIEPVVPERLPDEWMTRGTQTPIRMQSKRGGSEVDWAGSSGALIDIGMRCWSGQRPRKIAEDYGVSYRTITSQLHWLQIPTMPRTQQVDHFDPDIGNARMTEAKYKMMTCVSDERFPYWTHRMRREKSRRDVKAKLYDAAFI
;
A
#
# COMPACT_ATOMS: atom_id res chain seq x y z
N MET A 1 -45.30 6.73 5.36
CA MET A 1 -44.91 7.38 6.62
C MET A 1 -43.76 8.33 6.33
N THR A 2 -43.96 9.62 6.57
CA THR A 2 -42.91 10.65 6.42
C THR A 2 -41.97 10.55 7.61
N LEU A 3 -40.70 10.29 7.36
CA LEU A 3 -39.69 10.14 8.41
C LEU A 3 -39.34 11.53 8.95
N THR A 4 -39.91 11.90 10.11
CA THR A 4 -39.61 13.18 10.76
C THR A 4 -38.34 13.07 11.59
N ARG A 5 -37.72 14.22 11.88
CA ARG A 5 -36.49 14.29 12.70
C ARG A 5 -36.66 13.65 14.08
N GLU A 6 -37.84 13.79 14.66
CA GLU A 6 -38.20 13.24 15.98
C GLU A 6 -38.23 11.71 15.93
N VAL A 7 -38.94 11.14 14.96
CA VAL A 7 -39.00 9.67 14.73
C VAL A 7 -37.60 9.09 14.50
N LEU A 8 -36.73 9.84 13.81
CA LEU A 8 -35.35 9.42 13.56
C LEU A 8 -34.51 9.39 14.85
N LEU A 9 -34.69 10.37 15.74
CA LEU A 9 -33.99 10.42 17.03
C LEU A 9 -34.48 9.33 17.98
N ASP A 10 -35.79 9.06 18.01
CA ASP A 10 -36.38 7.98 18.81
C ASP A 10 -35.85 6.61 18.38
N LEU A 11 -35.70 6.38 17.07
CA LEU A 11 -35.10 5.14 16.54
C LEU A 11 -33.61 5.01 16.89
N VAL A 12 -32.85 6.12 16.90
CA VAL A 12 -31.44 6.12 17.31
C VAL A 12 -31.28 5.72 18.78
N VAL A 13 -32.17 6.21 19.66
CA VAL A 13 -32.20 5.84 21.07
C VAL A 13 -32.64 4.38 21.25
N LEU A 14 -33.69 3.95 20.56
CA LEU A 14 -34.22 2.59 20.65
C LEU A 14 -33.18 1.52 20.23
N LEU A 15 -32.36 1.83 19.22
CA LEU A 15 -31.37 0.91 18.65
C LEU A 15 -29.98 1.02 19.30
N ASP A 16 -29.84 1.79 20.39
CA ASP A 16 -28.58 2.07 21.09
C ASP A 16 -27.44 2.49 20.13
N LEU A 17 -27.80 3.29 19.11
CA LEU A 17 -26.84 3.76 18.12
C LEU A 17 -26.06 4.96 18.68
N PRO A 18 -24.73 5.05 18.41
CA PRO A 18 -23.93 6.18 18.87
C PRO A 18 -24.52 7.50 18.36
N ARG A 19 -24.79 8.43 19.27
CA ARG A 19 -25.49 9.67 18.94
C ARG A 19 -24.54 10.61 18.19
N PRO A 20 -25.05 11.50 17.33
CA PRO A 20 -24.21 12.41 16.56
C PRO A 20 -23.24 13.29 17.39
N HIS A 21 -23.53 13.51 18.67
CA HIS A 21 -22.65 14.22 19.60
C HIS A 21 -21.57 13.34 20.24
N ASP A 22 -21.76 12.01 20.28
CA ASP A 22 -20.78 11.05 20.80
C ASP A 22 -19.58 10.89 19.85
N ALA A 23 -19.77 11.22 18.56
CA ALA A 23 -18.71 11.33 17.56
C ALA A 23 -18.79 12.68 16.85
N THR A 24 -18.42 13.76 17.55
CA THR A 24 -18.40 15.12 16.98
C THR A 24 -17.76 15.12 15.59
N LEU A 25 -18.57 15.36 14.56
CA LEU A 25 -18.09 15.61 13.21
C LEU A 25 -17.18 16.83 13.32
N ARG A 26 -15.87 16.65 13.08
CA ARG A 26 -14.94 17.77 12.99
C ARG A 26 -15.52 18.79 12.03
N ARG A 27 -15.65 20.05 12.48
CA ARG A 27 -16.10 21.16 11.63
C ARG A 27 -15.31 21.14 10.32
N ALA A 28 -16.02 21.31 9.21
CA ALA A 28 -15.47 21.40 7.87
C ALA A 28 -14.59 22.66 7.77
N GLY A 29 -13.31 22.55 8.15
CA GLY A 29 -12.39 23.69 8.25
C GLY A 29 -11.17 23.60 7.35
N GLY A 30 -11.18 22.76 6.31
CA GLY A 30 -10.06 22.63 5.38
C GLY A 30 -10.54 22.40 3.96
N SER A 31 -9.66 22.64 2.98
CA SER A 31 -9.90 22.44 1.53
C SER A 31 -10.34 21.02 1.15
N GLN A 32 -10.27 20.07 2.09
CA GLN A 32 -10.66 18.67 1.93
C GLN A 32 -11.75 18.25 2.94
N ALA A 33 -12.56 19.18 3.44
CA ALA A 33 -13.66 18.84 4.33
C ALA A 33 -14.78 18.08 3.62
N TRP A 34 -15.39 17.10 4.30
CA TRP A 34 -16.50 16.30 3.75
C TRP A 34 -17.77 17.15 3.70
N LEU A 35 -18.27 17.37 2.49
CA LEU A 35 -19.53 18.09 2.25
C LEU A 35 -20.73 17.16 2.46
N ALA A 36 -21.91 17.72 2.73
CA ALA A 36 -23.14 16.92 2.87
C ALA A 36 -23.41 16.03 1.65
N GLN A 37 -23.15 16.56 0.44
CA GLN A 37 -23.29 15.83 -0.82
C GLN A 37 -22.34 14.62 -0.93
N ASP A 38 -21.11 14.73 -0.39
CA ASP A 38 -20.14 13.62 -0.36
C ASP A 38 -20.70 12.42 0.39
N TYR A 39 -21.48 12.64 1.47
CA TYR A 39 -22.08 11.55 2.24
C TYR A 39 -23.19 10.85 1.46
N SER A 40 -24.01 11.59 0.71
CA SER A 40 -25.07 11.00 -0.12
C SER A 40 -24.47 10.08 -1.19
N VAL A 41 -23.43 10.55 -1.90
CA VAL A 41 -22.72 9.76 -2.91
C VAL A 41 -22.02 8.56 -2.28
N LEU A 42 -21.38 8.75 -1.12
CA LEU A 42 -20.72 7.67 -0.40
C LEU A 42 -21.71 6.61 0.06
N LEU A 43 -22.84 6.99 0.65
CA LEU A 43 -23.86 6.05 1.13
C LEU A 43 -24.53 5.32 -0.02
N ALA A 44 -24.95 6.04 -1.07
CA ALA A 44 -25.55 5.44 -2.26
C ALA A 44 -24.60 4.44 -2.92
N GLY A 45 -23.34 4.83 -3.12
CA GLY A 45 -22.35 3.93 -3.72
C GLY A 45 -21.91 2.80 -2.80
N TRP A 46 -21.85 3.02 -1.48
CA TRP A 46 -21.50 1.96 -0.55
C TRP A 46 -22.60 0.89 -0.49
N MET A 47 -23.87 1.33 -0.33
CA MET A 47 -25.05 0.46 -0.27
C MET A 47 -25.38 -0.20 -1.62
N GLY A 48 -25.15 0.51 -2.74
CA GLY A 48 -25.23 -0.05 -4.09
C GLY A 48 -24.07 -0.99 -4.45
N ASN A 49 -23.22 -1.30 -3.48
CA ASN A 49 -22.06 -2.19 -3.62
C ASN A 49 -21.06 -1.76 -4.72
N TRP A 50 -20.89 -0.46 -4.93
CA TRP A 50 -19.97 0.07 -5.95
C TRP A 50 -18.50 -0.08 -5.55
N PRO A 51 -17.59 -0.29 -6.52
CA PRO A 51 -16.16 -0.25 -6.26
C PRO A 51 -15.76 1.06 -5.58
N THR A 52 -14.86 0.98 -4.58
CA THR A 52 -14.35 2.17 -3.86
C THR A 52 -13.68 3.17 -4.80
N LEU A 53 -13.14 2.70 -5.94
CA LEU A 53 -12.59 3.57 -6.97
C LEU A 53 -13.65 4.51 -7.56
N CYS A 54 -14.81 3.97 -7.95
CA CYS A 54 -15.90 4.74 -8.52
C CYS A 54 -16.46 5.79 -7.54
N ILE A 55 -16.66 5.40 -6.27
CA ILE A 55 -17.09 6.33 -5.21
C ILE A 55 -16.04 7.44 -5.01
N ALA A 56 -14.75 7.07 -5.06
CA ALA A 56 -13.66 8.01 -4.90
C ALA A 56 -13.59 9.02 -6.06
N GLU A 57 -13.81 8.57 -7.30
CA GLU A 57 -13.85 9.42 -8.51
C GLU A 57 -15.03 10.40 -8.46
N GLN A 58 -16.24 9.93 -8.12
CA GLN A 58 -17.42 10.80 -8.03
C GLN A 58 -17.31 11.89 -6.94
N ILE A 59 -16.57 11.62 -5.87
CA ILE A 59 -16.37 12.58 -4.76
C ILE A 59 -15.08 13.39 -4.96
N GLY A 60 -14.23 13.05 -5.94
CA GLY A 60 -12.93 13.71 -6.14
C GLY A 60 -11.94 13.47 -4.99
N ARG A 61 -11.94 12.27 -4.40
CA ARG A 61 -11.10 11.91 -3.23
C ARG A 61 -10.27 10.66 -3.44
N SER A 62 -9.33 10.41 -2.52
CA SER A 62 -8.56 9.17 -2.55
C SER A 62 -9.38 7.98 -2.04
N ARG A 63 -9.12 6.79 -2.60
CA ARG A 63 -9.71 5.51 -2.14
C ARG A 63 -9.51 5.27 -0.63
N GLY A 64 -8.35 5.68 -0.10
CA GLY A 64 -8.05 5.57 1.34
C GLY A 64 -8.94 6.46 2.20
N SER A 65 -9.30 7.66 1.72
CA SER A 65 -10.24 8.56 2.40
C SER A 65 -11.62 7.94 2.51
N ILE A 66 -12.13 7.32 1.43
CA ILE A 66 -13.41 6.60 1.44
C ILE A 66 -13.39 5.47 2.48
N TRP A 67 -12.35 4.63 2.48
CA TRP A 67 -12.20 3.55 3.46
C TRP A 67 -12.13 4.02 4.91
N ALA A 68 -11.38 5.10 5.16
CA ALA A 68 -11.30 5.69 6.50
C ALA A 68 -12.66 6.22 6.94
N LYS A 69 -13.40 6.86 6.02
CA LYS A 69 -14.71 7.43 6.30
C LYS A 69 -15.77 6.36 6.54
N THR A 70 -15.84 5.33 5.70
CA THR A 70 -16.81 4.24 5.84
C THR A 70 -16.61 3.47 7.14
N ARG A 71 -15.36 3.21 7.52
CA ARG A 71 -15.02 2.63 8.83
C ARG A 71 -15.50 3.52 9.98
N ARG A 72 -15.28 4.82 9.90
CA ARG A 72 -15.70 5.77 10.95
C ARG A 72 -17.22 5.88 11.05
N MET A 73 -17.94 5.69 9.95
CA MET A 73 -19.41 5.65 9.93
C MET A 73 -20.00 4.29 10.32
N GLY A 74 -19.17 3.29 10.61
CA GLY A 74 -19.66 1.94 10.96
C GLY A 74 -20.31 1.19 9.81
N LEU A 75 -20.02 1.56 8.55
CA LEU A 75 -20.64 0.90 7.40
C LEU A 75 -20.17 -0.55 7.27
N PRO A 76 -21.06 -1.47 6.85
CA PRO A 76 -20.75 -2.89 6.78
C PRO A 76 -19.62 -3.16 5.78
N ARG A 77 -18.85 -4.22 6.07
CA ARG A 77 -17.81 -4.71 5.17
C ARG A 77 -18.46 -5.35 3.95
N ARG A 78 -17.98 -4.98 2.77
CA ARG A 78 -18.48 -5.48 1.49
C ARG A 78 -17.58 -6.57 0.94
N GLU A 79 -18.17 -7.55 0.29
CA GLU A 79 -17.43 -8.60 -0.38
C GLU A 79 -16.88 -8.07 -1.71
N ARG A 80 -15.60 -8.33 -2.00
CA ARG A 80 -14.96 -7.80 -3.22
C ARG A 80 -15.50 -8.41 -4.51
N ARG A 81 -16.03 -9.63 -4.43
CA ARG A 81 -16.55 -10.39 -5.59
C ARG A 81 -17.96 -9.95 -6.00
N SER A 82 -18.71 -9.32 -5.10
CA SER A 82 -20.07 -8.88 -5.37
C SER A 82 -20.15 -7.42 -5.82
N LEU A 83 -19.01 -6.75 -6.01
CA LEU A 83 -18.99 -5.33 -6.39
C LEU A 83 -19.61 -5.13 -7.78
N VAL A 84 -20.56 -4.20 -7.85
CA VAL A 84 -21.29 -3.86 -9.08
C VAL A 84 -20.89 -2.47 -9.51
N TRP A 85 -20.45 -2.32 -10.76
CA TRP A 85 -20.23 -1.00 -11.33
C TRP A 85 -21.58 -0.30 -11.54
N PRO A 86 -21.74 0.97 -11.14
CA PRO A 86 -22.98 1.68 -11.42
C PRO A 86 -23.26 1.69 -12.91
N ILE A 87 -24.47 1.29 -13.29
CA ILE A 87 -24.99 1.56 -14.62
C ILE A 87 -25.24 3.07 -14.66
N LEU A 88 -24.32 3.81 -15.27
CA LEU A 88 -24.49 5.24 -15.51
C LEU A 88 -25.71 5.42 -16.41
N ILE A 89 -26.85 5.85 -15.85
CA ILE A 89 -27.85 6.56 -16.65
C ILE A 89 -27.18 7.90 -16.99
N PRO A 90 -27.00 8.25 -18.28
CA PRO A 90 -26.27 9.44 -18.69
C PRO A 90 -27.15 10.67 -18.44
N ALA A 91 -27.28 11.06 -17.18
CA ALA A 91 -27.79 12.36 -16.79
C ALA A 91 -26.59 13.16 -16.28
N MET A 92 -26.17 14.13 -17.11
CA MET A 92 -25.10 15.09 -16.82
C MET A 92 -23.69 14.46 -16.80
N ALA A 93 -23.28 13.92 -17.96
CA ALA A 93 -21.87 13.93 -18.31
C ALA A 93 -21.45 15.40 -18.48
N GLN A 94 -21.09 16.04 -17.38
CA GLN A 94 -20.27 17.23 -17.44
C GLN A 94 -18.91 16.73 -17.93
N ASP A 95 -18.59 17.03 -19.19
CA ASP A 95 -17.31 16.75 -19.83
C ASP A 95 -16.20 17.45 -19.04
N TRP A 96 -15.79 16.85 -17.93
CA TRP A 96 -14.52 17.18 -17.33
C TRP A 96 -13.48 16.58 -18.27
N PRO A 97 -12.54 17.38 -18.79
CA PRO A 97 -11.39 16.82 -19.49
C PRO A 97 -10.57 16.05 -18.45
N ILE A 98 -10.87 14.75 -18.30
CA ILE A 98 -9.96 13.81 -17.67
C ILE A 98 -8.90 13.59 -18.74
N GLU A 99 -7.88 14.46 -18.75
CA GLU A 99 -6.63 14.08 -19.42
C GLU A 99 -6.27 12.70 -18.89
N PRO A 100 -6.08 11.69 -19.76
CA PRO A 100 -5.69 10.37 -19.30
C PRO A 100 -4.40 10.56 -18.52
N VAL A 101 -4.46 10.38 -17.19
CA VAL A 101 -3.27 10.34 -16.36
C VAL A 101 -2.51 9.13 -16.81
N VAL A 102 -1.59 9.30 -17.76
CA VAL A 102 -0.68 8.25 -18.20
C VAL A 102 0.19 7.98 -16.98
N PRO A 103 0.01 6.83 -16.30
CA PRO A 103 0.84 6.54 -15.14
C PRO A 103 2.28 6.51 -15.60
N GLU A 104 3.13 7.32 -14.97
CA GLU A 104 4.56 7.36 -15.27
C GLU A 104 5.12 5.93 -15.17
N ARG A 105 5.47 5.38 -16.33
CA ARG A 105 5.97 4.00 -16.45
C ARG A 105 7.47 4.00 -16.18
N LEU A 106 7.93 2.93 -15.53
CA LEU A 106 9.35 2.67 -15.44
C LEU A 106 9.92 2.45 -16.84
N PRO A 107 11.15 2.92 -17.12
CA PRO A 107 11.86 2.52 -18.33
C PRO A 107 11.95 1.00 -18.44
N ASP A 108 12.10 0.49 -19.67
CA ASP A 108 12.38 -0.93 -19.88
C ASP A 108 13.63 -1.36 -19.11
N GLU A 109 14.65 -0.50 -19.14
CA GLU A 109 15.89 -0.67 -18.38
C GLU A 109 16.43 0.66 -17.84
N TRP A 110 17.05 0.62 -16.66
CA TRP A 110 17.76 1.77 -16.10
C TRP A 110 18.87 1.33 -15.14
N MET A 111 19.73 2.26 -14.74
CA MET A 111 20.82 1.99 -13.79
C MET A 111 20.50 2.59 -12.42
N THR A 112 20.90 1.89 -11.35
CA THR A 112 20.86 2.45 -10.00
C THR A 112 21.85 3.59 -9.83
N ARG A 113 21.49 4.55 -9.00
CA ARG A 113 22.34 5.66 -8.57
C ARG A 113 22.83 5.40 -7.16
N GLY A 114 23.95 6.03 -6.77
CA GLY A 114 24.45 5.98 -5.39
C GLY A 114 24.93 4.61 -4.91
N THR A 115 25.03 3.59 -5.78
CA THR A 115 25.78 2.35 -5.49
C THR A 115 27.24 2.54 -5.90
N GLN A 116 28.19 1.89 -5.21
CA GLN A 116 29.58 1.83 -5.68
C GLN A 116 29.67 1.18 -7.07
N THR A 117 28.83 0.18 -7.32
CA THR A 117 28.69 -0.48 -8.63
C THR A 117 27.27 -0.25 -9.14
N PRO A 118 27.07 0.45 -10.26
CA PRO A 118 25.76 0.63 -10.87
C PRO A 118 25.12 -0.72 -11.19
N ILE A 119 23.90 -0.96 -10.70
CA ILE A 119 23.14 -2.19 -10.96
C ILE A 119 22.15 -1.91 -12.07
N ARG A 120 22.13 -2.78 -13.09
CA ARG A 120 21.14 -2.73 -14.16
C ARG A 120 19.81 -3.25 -13.64
N MET A 121 18.78 -2.43 -13.83
CA MET A 121 17.39 -2.71 -13.47
C MET A 121 16.58 -2.91 -14.73
N GLN A 122 15.57 -3.78 -14.65
CA GLN A 122 14.62 -4.02 -15.73
C GLN A 122 13.19 -3.86 -15.23
N SER A 123 12.28 -3.43 -16.10
CA SER A 123 10.85 -3.44 -15.80
C SER A 123 10.14 -4.62 -16.48
N LYS A 124 8.92 -4.91 -16.03
CA LYS A 124 8.01 -5.88 -16.63
C LYS A 124 6.60 -5.32 -16.66
N ARG A 125 5.72 -6.01 -17.41
CA ARG A 125 4.32 -5.60 -17.62
C ARG A 125 4.23 -4.17 -18.19
N GLY A 126 5.09 -3.88 -19.17
CA GLY A 126 5.21 -2.57 -19.84
C GLY A 126 5.51 -1.44 -18.85
N GLY A 127 6.55 -1.58 -18.03
CA GLY A 127 6.94 -0.54 -17.07
C GLY A 127 6.07 -0.38 -15.83
N SER A 128 5.12 -1.29 -15.56
CA SER A 128 4.28 -1.24 -14.34
C SER A 128 5.02 -1.74 -13.10
N GLU A 129 5.93 -2.69 -13.27
CA GLU A 129 6.60 -3.37 -12.16
C GLU A 129 8.09 -3.50 -12.46
N VAL A 130 8.91 -3.51 -11.42
CA VAL A 130 10.33 -3.87 -11.52
C VAL A 130 10.44 -5.39 -11.65
N ASP A 131 11.30 -5.86 -12.55
CA ASP A 131 11.70 -7.27 -12.60
C ASP A 131 12.84 -7.58 -11.63
N TRP A 132 12.44 -7.85 -10.38
CA TRP A 132 13.37 -8.26 -9.32
C TRP A 132 14.06 -9.59 -9.59
N ALA A 133 13.48 -10.47 -10.42
CA ALA A 133 14.07 -11.77 -10.72
C ALA A 133 15.25 -11.62 -11.69
N GLY A 134 15.10 -10.77 -12.71
CA GLY A 134 16.19 -10.38 -13.62
C GLY A 134 17.25 -9.49 -12.96
N SER A 135 16.91 -8.82 -11.85
CA SER A 135 17.79 -7.90 -11.12
C SER A 135 18.10 -8.40 -9.70
N SER A 136 18.40 -9.69 -9.50
CA SER A 136 18.55 -10.28 -8.15
C SER A 136 19.64 -9.62 -7.30
N GLY A 137 20.73 -9.15 -7.92
CA GLY A 137 21.79 -8.38 -7.24
C GLY A 137 21.27 -7.10 -6.56
N ALA A 138 20.22 -6.48 -7.11
CA ALA A 138 19.57 -5.32 -6.48
C ALA A 138 18.94 -5.66 -5.12
N LEU A 139 18.43 -6.88 -4.94
CA LEU A 139 17.83 -7.30 -3.68
C LEU A 139 18.88 -7.41 -2.57
N ILE A 140 20.08 -7.86 -2.93
CA ILE A 140 21.22 -7.93 -2.01
C ILE A 140 21.63 -6.52 -1.59
N ASP A 141 21.82 -5.62 -2.55
CA ASP A 141 22.23 -4.24 -2.32
C ASP A 141 21.18 -3.45 -1.50
N ILE A 142 19.89 -3.54 -1.83
CA ILE A 142 18.78 -2.96 -1.04
C ILE A 142 18.86 -3.44 0.41
N GLY A 143 19.16 -4.73 0.61
CA GLY A 143 19.25 -5.28 1.94
C GLY A 143 20.44 -4.72 2.73
N MET A 144 21.61 -4.63 2.11
CA MET A 144 22.80 -4.03 2.71
C MET A 144 22.63 -2.55 3.02
N ARG A 145 21.97 -1.79 2.14
CA ARG A 145 21.59 -0.40 2.39
C ARG A 145 20.71 -0.27 3.62
N CYS A 146 19.72 -1.14 3.78
CA CYS A 146 18.88 -1.13 4.97
C CYS A 146 19.70 -1.43 6.24
N TRP A 147 20.60 -2.42 6.19
CA TRP A 147 21.51 -2.73 7.30
C TRP A 147 22.46 -1.58 7.65
N SER A 148 22.95 -0.84 6.65
CA SER A 148 23.75 0.37 6.88
C SER A 148 22.98 1.49 7.59
N GLY A 149 21.64 1.37 7.66
CA GLY A 149 20.76 2.38 8.20
C GLY A 149 20.27 3.37 7.15
N GLN A 150 20.52 3.16 5.85
CA GLN A 150 20.05 4.08 4.83
C GLN A 150 18.50 4.16 4.85
N ARG A 151 17.96 5.38 4.84
CA ARG A 151 16.52 5.61 4.83
C ARG A 151 15.89 4.96 3.60
N PRO A 152 14.76 4.21 3.74
CA PRO A 152 14.11 3.59 2.58
C PRO A 152 13.67 4.58 1.49
N ARG A 153 13.45 5.85 1.85
CA ARG A 153 13.19 6.92 0.89
C ARG A 153 14.41 7.25 0.03
N LYS A 154 15.61 7.27 0.62
CA LYS A 154 16.86 7.47 -0.13
C LYS A 154 17.21 6.27 -0.99
N ILE A 155 17.00 5.06 -0.49
CA ILE A 155 17.09 3.85 -1.32
C ILE A 155 16.12 3.94 -2.52
N ALA A 156 14.89 4.41 -2.31
CA ALA A 156 13.92 4.54 -3.41
C ALA A 156 14.35 5.58 -4.46
N GLU A 157 14.90 6.73 -4.03
CA GLU A 157 15.47 7.76 -4.89
C GLU A 157 16.65 7.22 -5.71
N ASP A 158 17.58 6.51 -5.06
CA ASP A 158 18.76 5.88 -5.68
C ASP A 158 18.36 4.85 -6.75
N TYR A 159 17.27 4.11 -6.50
CA TYR A 159 16.76 3.10 -7.42
C TYR A 159 15.79 3.64 -8.48
N GLY A 160 15.38 4.91 -8.41
CA GLY A 160 14.39 5.47 -9.33
C GLY A 160 13.02 4.79 -9.24
N VAL A 161 12.64 4.31 -8.05
CA VAL A 161 11.36 3.61 -7.82
C VAL A 161 10.59 4.25 -6.67
N SER A 162 9.31 3.89 -6.51
CA SER A 162 8.53 4.42 -5.40
C SER A 162 9.01 3.92 -4.02
N TYR A 163 8.83 4.74 -2.99
CA TYR A 163 9.03 4.34 -1.59
C TYR A 163 8.26 3.06 -1.21
N ARG A 164 7.04 2.91 -1.73
CA ARG A 164 6.21 1.70 -1.51
C ARG A 164 6.84 0.46 -2.11
N THR A 165 7.50 0.61 -3.26
CA THR A 165 8.22 -0.48 -3.92
C THR A 165 9.36 -0.99 -3.04
N ILE A 166 10.21 -0.10 -2.50
CA ILE A 166 11.31 -0.49 -1.61
C ILE A 166 10.80 -1.08 -0.30
N THR A 167 9.84 -0.43 0.37
CA THR A 167 9.28 -0.96 1.63
C THR A 167 8.63 -2.33 1.45
N SER A 168 8.00 -2.58 0.30
CA SER A 168 7.51 -3.91 -0.05
C SER A 168 8.66 -4.91 -0.20
N GLN A 169 9.79 -4.54 -0.84
CA GLN A 169 10.95 -5.44 -0.92
C GLN A 169 11.55 -5.73 0.45
N LEU A 170 11.78 -4.73 1.30
CA LEU A 170 12.31 -4.93 2.65
C LEU A 170 11.49 -5.93 3.47
N HIS A 171 10.16 -5.88 3.32
CA HIS A 171 9.26 -6.86 3.91
C HIS A 171 9.53 -8.29 3.40
N TRP A 172 9.67 -8.47 2.09
CA TRP A 172 9.95 -9.79 1.48
C TRP A 172 11.34 -10.31 1.85
N LEU A 173 12.32 -9.42 1.97
CA LEU A 173 13.69 -9.73 2.38
C LEU A 173 13.80 -10.04 3.89
N GLN A 174 12.73 -9.87 4.66
CA GLN A 174 12.68 -10.13 6.11
C GLN A 174 13.70 -9.32 6.92
N ILE A 175 14.03 -8.12 6.44
CA ILE A 175 15.00 -7.26 7.12
C ILE A 175 14.32 -6.54 8.29
N PRO A 176 14.92 -6.53 9.50
CA PRO A 176 14.37 -5.79 10.63
C PRO A 176 14.33 -4.30 10.32
N THR A 177 13.30 -3.61 10.83
CA THR A 177 13.20 -2.16 10.68
C THR A 177 14.24 -1.48 11.55
N MET A 178 15.09 -0.63 10.97
CA MET A 178 16.09 0.13 11.71
C MET A 178 15.45 1.22 12.58
N PRO A 179 15.88 1.39 13.84
CA PRO A 179 15.49 2.50 14.69
C PRO A 179 15.73 3.85 14.01
N ARG A 180 14.86 4.84 14.24
CA ARG A 180 15.00 6.18 13.64
C ARG A 180 16.33 6.87 13.96
N THR A 181 16.90 6.60 15.13
CA THR A 181 18.20 7.14 15.57
C THR A 181 19.39 6.58 14.77
N GLN A 182 19.22 5.44 14.13
CA GLN A 182 20.25 4.78 13.32
C GLN A 182 20.07 5.03 11.82
N GLN A 183 19.04 5.81 11.44
CA GLN A 183 18.72 6.08 10.04
C GLN A 183 19.53 7.24 9.48
N VAL A 184 20.20 7.00 8.35
CA VAL A 184 21.06 7.95 7.65
C VAL A 184 20.68 8.05 6.17
N ASP A 185 21.18 9.06 5.47
CA ASP A 185 20.85 9.29 4.06
C ASP A 185 21.87 8.67 3.09
N HIS A 186 23.09 8.42 3.57
CA HIS A 186 24.18 7.80 2.79
C HIS A 186 24.23 6.28 2.98
N PHE A 187 24.84 5.60 2.02
CA PHE A 187 25.11 4.17 2.09
C PHE A 187 26.56 3.93 2.51
N ASP A 188 26.74 3.12 3.55
CA ASP A 188 28.03 2.64 4.03
C ASP A 188 27.99 1.10 4.17
N PRO A 189 28.68 0.35 3.29
CA PRO A 189 28.64 -1.11 3.31
C PRO A 189 29.29 -1.71 4.57
N ASP A 190 30.29 -1.05 5.14
CA ASP A 190 31.04 -1.56 6.31
C ASP A 190 30.17 -1.50 7.56
N ILE A 191 29.44 -0.40 7.75
CA ILE A 191 28.44 -0.28 8.82
C ILE A 191 27.34 -1.34 8.66
N GLY A 192 26.89 -1.58 7.42
CA GLY A 192 25.88 -2.60 7.14
C GLY A 192 26.32 -4.01 7.53
N ASN A 193 27.54 -4.39 7.13
CA ASN A 193 28.12 -5.68 7.47
C ASN A 193 28.33 -5.86 8.99
N ALA A 194 28.84 -4.82 9.66
CA ALA A 194 29.05 -4.83 11.10
C ALA A 194 27.73 -5.05 11.86
N ARG A 195 26.69 -4.28 11.53
CA ARG A 195 25.36 -4.38 12.18
C ARG A 195 24.67 -5.71 11.92
N MET A 196 24.72 -6.22 10.70
CA MET A 196 24.15 -7.52 10.36
C MET A 196 24.80 -8.63 11.20
N THR A 197 26.13 -8.58 11.32
CA THR A 197 26.93 -9.55 12.09
C THR A 197 26.63 -9.45 13.59
N GLU A 198 26.60 -8.24 14.13
CA GLU A 198 26.26 -7.95 15.53
C GLU A 198 24.85 -8.44 15.88
N ALA A 199 23.88 -8.19 15.01
CA ALA A 199 22.50 -8.65 15.15
C ALA A 199 22.34 -10.17 14.93
N LYS A 200 23.43 -10.89 14.60
CA LYS A 200 23.48 -12.32 14.32
C LYS A 200 22.53 -12.74 13.19
N TYR A 201 22.37 -11.89 12.18
CA TYR A 201 21.63 -12.24 10.96
C TYR A 201 22.57 -12.87 9.93
N LYS A 202 21.97 -13.69 9.07
CA LYS A 202 22.62 -14.22 7.87
C LYS A 202 21.68 -14.11 6.68
N MET A 203 22.26 -13.95 5.50
CA MET A 203 21.52 -14.05 4.25
C MET A 203 21.36 -15.52 3.87
N MET A 204 20.17 -15.87 3.41
CA MET A 204 19.81 -17.18 2.86
C MET A 204 19.08 -16.96 1.53
N THR A 205 18.96 -17.99 0.71
CA THR A 205 18.15 -17.97 -0.53
C THR A 205 16.86 -18.75 -0.34
N CYS A 206 15.78 -18.30 -1.00
CA CYS A 206 14.49 -19.01 -0.96
C CYS A 206 14.64 -20.41 -1.56
N VAL A 207 13.87 -21.37 -1.03
CA VAL A 207 13.89 -22.77 -1.51
C VAL A 207 13.12 -22.90 -2.83
N SER A 208 12.05 -22.11 -2.99
CA SER A 208 11.22 -22.12 -4.21
C SER A 208 11.89 -21.45 -5.40
N ASP A 209 12.77 -20.47 -5.17
CA ASP A 209 13.48 -19.72 -6.21
C ASP A 209 14.73 -19.05 -5.63
N GLU A 210 15.90 -19.57 -5.99
CA GLU A 210 17.19 -19.17 -5.44
C GLU A 210 17.57 -17.71 -5.77
N ARG A 211 16.93 -17.09 -6.77
CA ARG A 211 17.16 -15.69 -7.14
C ARG A 211 16.70 -14.71 -6.06
N PHE A 212 15.85 -15.15 -5.15
CA PHE A 212 15.33 -14.29 -4.09
C PHE A 212 16.07 -14.55 -2.76
N PRO A 213 16.92 -13.62 -2.31
CA PRO A 213 17.50 -13.70 -0.98
C PRO A 213 16.49 -13.29 0.10
N TYR A 214 16.78 -13.67 1.34
CA TYR A 214 16.15 -13.14 2.54
C TYR A 214 17.13 -13.20 3.72
N TRP A 215 16.90 -12.36 4.72
CA TRP A 215 17.68 -12.32 5.94
C TRP A 215 16.93 -13.02 7.05
N THR A 216 17.64 -13.88 7.78
CA THR A 216 17.08 -14.56 8.93
C THR A 216 18.09 -14.55 10.07
N HIS A 217 17.57 -14.51 11.30
CA HIS A 217 18.41 -14.60 12.47
C HIS A 217 19.07 -15.99 12.52
N ARG A 218 20.38 -16.07 12.76
CA ARG A 218 21.19 -17.28 12.65
C ARG A 218 20.66 -18.45 13.49
N MET A 219 20.04 -18.15 14.62
CA MET A 219 19.47 -19.16 15.53
C MET A 219 18.03 -19.56 15.20
N ARG A 220 17.36 -18.84 14.29
CA ARG A 220 15.96 -19.12 13.93
C ARG A 220 15.90 -19.99 12.68
N ARG A 221 14.93 -20.92 12.66
CA ARG A 221 14.62 -21.75 11.49
C ARG A 221 13.44 -21.15 10.71
N GLU A 222 13.48 -19.85 10.47
CA GLU A 222 12.44 -19.16 9.71
C GLU A 222 12.63 -19.44 8.21
N LYS A 223 11.52 -19.77 7.53
CA LYS A 223 11.50 -19.88 6.06
C LYS A 223 11.28 -18.50 5.46
N SER A 224 11.67 -18.33 4.19
CA SER A 224 11.37 -17.09 3.49
C SER A 224 9.86 -16.85 3.42
N ARG A 225 9.44 -15.58 3.43
CA ARG A 225 8.01 -15.22 3.26
C ARG A 225 7.48 -15.68 1.90
N ARG A 226 8.36 -15.76 0.90
CA ARG A 226 8.04 -16.24 -0.44
C ARG A 226 7.75 -17.74 -0.45
N ASP A 227 8.56 -18.54 0.24
CA ASP A 227 8.36 -20.00 0.38
C ASP A 227 7.08 -20.33 1.17
N VAL A 228 6.80 -19.57 2.23
CA VAL A 228 5.55 -19.72 2.98
C VAL A 228 4.35 -19.41 2.09
N LYS A 229 4.44 -18.33 1.30
CA LYS A 229 3.38 -17.96 0.37
C LYS A 229 3.21 -19.01 -0.73
N ALA A 230 4.29 -19.54 -1.32
CA ALA A 230 4.23 -20.57 -2.36
C ALA A 230 3.50 -21.83 -1.87
N LYS A 231 3.86 -22.33 -0.68
CA LYS A 231 3.20 -23.49 -0.05
C LYS A 231 1.69 -23.30 0.15
N LEU A 232 1.25 -22.09 0.48
CA LEU A 232 -0.18 -21.79 0.64
C LEU A 232 -0.94 -21.86 -0.68
N TYR A 233 -0.30 -21.54 -1.81
CA TYR A 233 -0.93 -21.72 -3.12
C TYR A 233 -0.99 -23.21 -3.46
N ASP A 234 0.08 -23.97 -3.26
CA ASP A 234 0.08 -25.42 -3.54
C ASP A 234 -1.02 -26.15 -2.73
N ALA A 235 -1.26 -25.73 -1.49
CA ALA A 235 -2.31 -26.31 -0.63
C ALA A 235 -3.73 -25.83 -0.96
N ALA A 236 -3.91 -24.75 -1.73
CA ALA A 236 -5.22 -24.21 -2.10
C ALA A 236 -5.76 -24.74 -3.44
N PHE A 237 -4.98 -25.57 -4.14
CA PHE A 237 -5.34 -26.23 -5.40
C PHE A 237 -5.49 -27.76 -5.26
N ILE A 238 -5.63 -28.26 -4.03
CA ILE A 238 -6.05 -29.63 -3.69
C ILE A 238 -7.43 -29.54 -3.04
#